data_AF-A0A101IRK0-F1
#
_entry.id   AF-A0A101IRK0-F1
#
_cell.length_a   1.000
_cell.length_b   1.000
_cell.length_c   1.000
_cell.angle_alpha   90.00
_cell.angle_beta   90.00
_cell.angle_gamma   90.00
#
_symmetry.space_group_name_H-M   'P 1'
#
loop_
_entity.id
_entity.type
_entity.pdbx_description
1 polymer ?
#
loop_
_entity_poly.entity_id
_entity_poly.type
_entity_poly.pdbx_seq_one_letter_code
_entity_poly.pdbx_strand_id
1 'polypeptide(L)'
;TFRDEADEILAAITDDLIALEQGGGVIDPDISESIYRRTHSLKGAARAVAFREIESICQHLETALAGVRNGDYVPDSAGYDLFHRAVLVIRSIIAGEKVSPAHRRVR
;
A
#
# COMPACT_ATOMS: atom_id res chain seq x y z
N THR A 1 -9.91 -11.17 13.48
CA THR A 1 -8.98 -10.41 14.36
C THR A 1 -8.37 -9.26 13.56
N PHE A 2 -7.59 -8.34 14.14
CA PHE A 2 -6.91 -7.29 13.35
C PHE A 2 -6.05 -7.87 12.22
N ARG A 3 -5.35 -8.99 12.47
CA ARG A 3 -4.51 -9.65 11.46
C ARG A 3 -5.32 -10.10 10.25
N ASP A 4 -6.43 -10.81 10.48
CA ASP A 4 -7.26 -11.34 9.40
C ASP A 4 -7.85 -10.20 8.54
N GLU A 5 -8.37 -9.15 9.19
CA GLU A 5 -8.90 -7.96 8.51
C GLU A 5 -7.83 -7.24 7.70
N ALA A 6 -6.64 -7.06 8.29
CA ALA A 6 -5.53 -6.43 7.60
C ALA A 6 -5.04 -7.26 6.40
N ASP A 7 -5.01 -8.58 6.51
CA ASP A 7 -4.60 -9.47 5.41
C ASP A 7 -5.58 -9.43 4.23
N GLU A 8 -6.89 -9.37 4.50
CA GLU A 8 -7.94 -9.19 3.48
C GLU A 8 -7.79 -7.84 2.78
N ILE A 9 -7.62 -6.76 3.56
CA ILE A 9 -7.44 -5.41 3.00
C ILE A 9 -6.18 -5.33 2.15
N LEU A 10 -5.05 -5.87 2.63
CA LEU A 10 -3.77 -5.87 1.91
C LEU A 10 -3.83 -6.74 0.65
N ALA A 11 -4.65 -7.79 0.62
CA ALA A 11 -4.84 -8.62 -0.58
C ALA A 11 -5.57 -7.81 -1.65
N ALA A 12 -6.68 -7.17 -1.28
CA ALA A 12 -7.45 -6.32 -2.19
C ALA A 12 -6.63 -5.11 -2.70
N ILE A 13 -5.82 -4.47 -1.85
CA ILE A 13 -4.89 -3.41 -2.28
C ILE A 13 -3.90 -3.95 -3.33
N THR A 14 -3.38 -5.17 -3.15
CA THR A 14 -2.42 -5.77 -4.08
C THR A 14 -3.06 -6.03 -5.44
N ASP A 15 -4.27 -6.60 -5.45
CA ASP A 15 -5.00 -6.90 -6.68
C ASP A 15 -5.36 -5.63 -7.45
N ASP A 16 -5.83 -4.59 -6.74
CA ASP A 16 -6.14 -3.30 -7.35
C ASP A 16 -4.87 -2.61 -7.91
N LEU A 17 -3.73 -2.69 -7.22
CA LEU A 17 -2.45 -2.15 -7.72
C LEU A 17 -2.00 -2.85 -9.02
N ILE A 18 -2.12 -4.19 -9.06
CA ILE A 18 -1.80 -4.98 -10.27
C ILE A 18 -2.73 -4.57 -11.42
N ALA A 19 -4.03 -4.45 -11.16
CA ALA A 19 -5.00 -4.04 -12.17
C ALA A 19 -4.71 -2.64 -12.72
N LEU A 20 -4.33 -1.71 -11.83
CA LEU A 20 -3.96 -0.34 -12.23
C LEU A 20 -2.67 -0.31 -13.06
N GLU A 21 -1.66 -1.10 -12.69
CA GLU A 21 -0.41 -1.23 -13.45
C GLU A 21 -0.66 -1.81 -14.85
N GLN A 22 -1.50 -2.84 -14.96
CA GLN A 22 -1.90 -3.45 -16.23
C GLN A 22 -2.71 -2.51 -17.14
N GLY A 23 -3.31 -1.45 -16.58
CA GLY A 23 -4.03 -0.40 -17.31
C GLY A 23 -3.15 0.46 -18.24
N GLY A 24 -1.83 0.25 -18.26
CA GLY A 24 -0.94 0.83 -19.26
C GLY A 24 -0.78 2.35 -19.13
N GLY A 25 -0.83 2.87 -17.90
CA GLY A 25 -0.70 4.30 -17.60
C GLY A 25 -2.01 5.09 -17.62
N VAL A 26 -3.13 4.44 -17.96
CA VAL A 26 -4.47 5.00 -17.74
C VAL A 26 -4.90 4.64 -16.33
N ILE A 27 -5.09 5.66 -15.49
CA ILE A 27 -5.57 5.48 -14.11
C ILE A 27 -7.08 5.31 -14.13
N ASP A 28 -7.54 4.10 -13.81
CA ASP A 28 -8.96 3.83 -13.59
C ASP A 28 -9.43 4.54 -12.29
N PRO A 29 -10.44 5.44 -12.37
CA PRO A 29 -10.93 6.19 -11.21
C PRO A 29 -11.50 5.30 -10.10
N ASP A 30 -12.17 4.20 -10.46
CA ASP A 30 -12.80 3.31 -9.50
C ASP A 30 -11.74 2.49 -8.76
N ILE A 31 -10.73 2.00 -9.49
CA ILE A 31 -9.60 1.25 -8.89
C ILE A 31 -8.75 2.19 -8.01
N SER A 32 -8.42 3.39 -8.48
CA SER A 32 -7.62 4.33 -7.68
C SER A 32 -8.33 4.78 -6.39
N GLU A 33 -9.64 5.04 -6.45
CA GLU A 33 -10.46 5.33 -5.26
C GLU A 33 -10.56 4.10 -4.33
N SER A 34 -10.68 2.89 -4.90
CA SER A 34 -10.71 1.61 -4.20
C SER A 34 -9.44 1.40 -3.34
N ILE A 35 -8.26 1.61 -3.91
CA ILE A 35 -6.97 1.49 -3.20
C ILE A 35 -6.84 2.56 -2.12
N TYR A 36 -7.19 3.81 -2.43
CA TYR A 36 -7.13 4.92 -1.49
C TYR A 36 -7.98 4.65 -0.24
N ARG A 37 -9.25 4.25 -0.42
CA ARG A 37 -10.15 3.96 0.71
C ARG A 37 -9.67 2.80 1.56
N ARG A 38 -9.17 1.73 0.95
CA ARG A 38 -8.63 0.57 1.68
C ARG A 38 -7.41 0.94 2.50
N THR A 39 -6.51 1.75 1.93
CA THR A 39 -5.35 2.26 2.64
C THR A 39 -5.76 3.12 3.84
N HIS A 40 -6.78 3.97 3.68
CA HIS A 40 -7.34 4.78 4.76
C HIS A 40 -7.96 3.92 5.87
N SER A 41 -8.73 2.89 5.52
CA SER A 41 -9.30 1.94 6.48
C SER A 41 -8.21 1.20 7.26
N LEU A 42 -7.18 0.71 6.57
CA LEU A 42 -6.05 0.02 7.20
C LEU A 42 -5.29 0.93 8.18
N LYS A 43 -5.10 2.20 7.84
CA LYS A 43 -4.54 3.20 8.74
C LYS A 43 -5.36 3.33 10.02
N GLY A 44 -6.69 3.43 9.88
CA GLY A 44 -7.63 3.51 11.01
C GLY A 44 -7.56 2.28 11.90
N ALA A 45 -7.57 1.09 11.31
CA ALA A 45 -7.44 -0.17 12.03
C ALA A 45 -6.10 -0.26 12.79
N ALA A 46 -4.98 0.08 12.14
CA ALA A 46 -3.65 0.08 12.76
C ALA A 46 -3.56 1.06 13.94
N ARG A 47 -4.15 2.25 13.81
CA ARG A 47 -4.25 3.22 14.91
C ARG A 47 -5.03 2.66 16.09
N ALA A 48 -6.16 2.00 15.84
CA ALA A 48 -7.03 1.45 16.89
C ALA A 48 -6.33 0.39 17.75
N VAL A 49 -5.38 -0.35 17.18
CA VAL A 49 -4.57 -1.37 17.88
C VAL A 49 -3.17 -0.89 18.26
N ALA A 50 -2.90 0.42 18.16
CA ALA A 50 -1.63 1.07 18.49
C ALA A 50 -0.40 0.58 17.70
N PHE A 51 -0.59 0.06 16.47
CA PHE A 51 0.50 -0.26 15.55
C PHE A 51 0.98 0.98 14.79
N ARG A 52 1.77 1.80 15.49
CA ARG A 52 2.30 3.10 15.02
C ARG A 52 3.10 3.01 13.71
N GLU A 53 3.87 1.93 13.53
CA GLU A 53 4.69 1.73 12.33
C GLU A 53 3.80 1.53 11.09
N ILE A 54 2.78 0.68 11.19
CA ILE A 54 1.81 0.46 10.11
C ILE A 54 1.01 1.74 9.84
N GLU A 55 0.54 2.42 10.89
CA GLU A 55 -0.16 3.71 10.75
C GLU A 55 0.68 4.71 9.94
N SER A 56 1.98 4.80 10.24
CA SER A 56 2.90 5.69 9.53
C SER A 56 3.07 5.30 8.06
N ILE A 57 3.25 4.01 7.75
CA ILE A 57 3.37 3.54 6.37
C ILE A 57 2.08 3.83 5.59
N CYS A 58 0.91 3.52 6.16
CA CYS A 58 -0.37 3.78 5.53
C CYS A 58 -0.60 5.28 5.28
N GLN A 59 -0.16 6.17 6.18
CA GLN A 59 -0.28 7.61 5.97
C GLN A 59 0.53 8.10 4.75
N HIS A 60 1.74 7.58 4.55
CA HIS A 60 2.56 7.92 3.37
C HIS A 60 1.95 7.34 2.09
N LEU A 61 1.50 6.08 2.12
CA LEU A 61 0.80 5.46 1.00
C LEU A 61 -0.46 6.23 0.62
N GLU A 62 -1.29 6.60 1.60
CA GLU A 62 -2.52 7.35 1.39
C GLU A 62 -2.26 8.70 0.71
N THR A 63 -1.16 9.35 1.05
CA THR A 63 -0.75 10.63 0.42
C THR A 63 -0.35 10.43 -1.04
N ALA A 64 0.44 9.40 -1.34
CA ALA A 64 0.84 9.10 -2.72
C ALA A 64 -0.36 8.67 -3.57
N LEU A 65 -1.22 7.80 -3.03
CA LEU A 65 -2.43 7.31 -3.69
C LEU A 65 -3.49 8.39 -3.86
N ALA A 66 -3.55 9.39 -2.98
CA ALA A 66 -4.37 10.59 -3.21
C ALA A 66 -3.92 11.32 -4.47
N GLY A 67 -2.61 11.46 -4.68
CA GLY A 67 -2.06 12.05 -5.91
C GLY A 67 -2.43 11.23 -7.16
N VAL A 68 -2.40 9.89 -7.06
CA VAL A 68 -2.86 9.00 -8.14
C VAL A 68 -4.33 9.23 -8.47
N ARG A 69 -5.18 9.15 -7.45
CA ARG A 69 -6.63 9.34 -7.61
C ARG A 69 -6.98 10.71 -8.19
N ASN A 70 -6.30 11.76 -7.74
CA ASN A 70 -6.56 13.13 -8.18
C ASN A 70 -6.01 13.42 -9.59
N GLY A 71 -5.19 12.52 -10.15
CA GLY A 71 -4.50 12.73 -11.42
C GLY A 71 -3.25 13.61 -11.32
N ASP A 72 -2.80 13.92 -10.09
CA ASP A 72 -1.59 14.70 -9.82
C ASP A 72 -0.31 13.87 -9.98
N TYR A 73 -0.44 12.53 -9.93
CA TYR A 73 0.67 11.59 -10.01
C TYR A 73 0.28 10.35 -10.83
N VAL A 74 1.05 10.03 -11.87
CA VAL A 74 0.92 8.79 -12.62
C VAL A 74 2.14 7.91 -12.28
N PRO A 75 1.96 6.76 -11.59
CA PRO A 75 3.08 5.90 -11.23
C PRO A 75 3.70 5.25 -12.47
N ASP A 76 5.03 5.24 -12.51
CA ASP A 76 5.78 4.34 -13.40
C ASP A 76 6.04 2.99 -12.68
N SER A 77 6.78 2.09 -13.33
CA SER A 77 7.11 0.78 -12.73
C SER A 77 7.81 0.91 -11.37
N ALA A 78 8.68 1.91 -11.19
CA ALA A 78 9.35 2.12 -9.91
C ALA A 78 8.37 2.61 -8.82
N GLY A 79 7.37 3.39 -9.22
CA GLY A 79 6.24 3.80 -8.36
C GLY A 79 5.40 2.61 -7.91
N TYR A 80 5.00 1.73 -8.83
CA TYR A 80 4.26 0.50 -8.50
C TYR A 80 5.07 -0.44 -7.62
N ASP A 81 6.36 -0.65 -7.94
CA ASP A 81 7.29 -1.42 -7.10
C ASP A 81 7.34 -0.90 -5.66
N LEU A 82 7.37 0.42 -5.49
CA LEU A 82 7.37 1.05 -4.17
C LEU A 82 6.06 0.78 -3.41
N PHE A 83 4.91 0.86 -4.08
CA PHE A 83 3.61 0.57 -3.48
C PHE A 83 3.51 -0.90 -3.04
N HIS A 84 3.89 -1.84 -3.91
CA HIS A 84 3.93 -3.26 -3.56
C HIS A 84 4.89 -3.55 -2.41
N ARG A 85 6.07 -2.91 -2.39
CA ARG A 85 7.01 -3.06 -1.28
C ARG A 85 6.43 -2.55 0.04
N ALA A 86 5.70 -1.44 0.04
CA ALA A 86 5.07 -0.95 1.26
C ALA A 86 4.01 -1.92 1.79
N VAL A 87 3.20 -2.52 0.91
CA VAL A 87 2.24 -3.59 1.27
C VAL A 87 2.97 -4.79 1.88
N LEU A 88 4.07 -5.24 1.28
CA LEU A 88 4.88 -6.34 1.82
C LEU A 88 5.46 -6.03 3.20
N VAL A 89 5.98 -4.82 3.40
CA VAL A 89 6.50 -4.39 4.71
C VAL A 89 5.40 -4.43 5.77
N ILE A 90 4.19 -3.95 5.46
CA ILE A 90 3.05 -4.02 6.39
C ILE A 90 2.74 -5.48 6.74
N ARG A 91 2.68 -6.38 5.75
CA ARG A 91 2.45 -7.82 5.98
C ARG A 91 3.51 -8.43 6.89
N SER A 92 4.79 -8.13 6.67
CA SER A 92 5.87 -8.63 7.53
C SER A 92 5.77 -8.12 8.96
N ILE A 93 5.40 -6.85 9.17
CA ILE A 93 5.17 -6.31 10.52
C ILE A 93 4.01 -7.06 11.21
N ILE A 94 2.90 -7.29 10.50
CA ILE A 94 1.75 -8.06 11.01
C ILE A 94 2.13 -9.50 11.35
N ALA A 95 2.98 -10.14 10.54
CA ALA A 95 3.48 -11.49 10.78
C ALA A 95 4.51 -11.56 11.93
N GLY A 96 5.04 -10.43 12.39
CA GLY A 96 6.12 -10.37 13.37
C GLY A 96 7.49 -10.73 12.78
N GLU A 97 7.62 -10.65 11.46
CA GLU A 97 8.86 -10.93 10.74
C GLU A 97 9.78 -9.72 10.79
N LYS A 98 11.09 -9.95 10.99
CA LYS A 98 12.08 -8.89 10.80
C LYS A 98 12.17 -8.59 9.30
N VAL A 99 11.66 -7.42 8.90
CA VAL A 99 11.86 -6.89 7.54
C VAL A 99 13.37 -6.76 7.31
N SER A 100 13.93 -7.70 6.54
CA SER A 100 15.32 -7.65 6.14
C SER A 100 15.45 -6.57 5.06
N PRO A 101 16.34 -5.58 5.19
CA PRO A 101 16.53 -4.58 4.14
C PRO A 101 17.04 -5.31 2.89
N ALA A 102 16.19 -5.44 1.87
CA ALA A 102 16.55 -6.02 0.61
C ALA A 102 17.70 -5.20 -0.01
N HIS A 103 18.91 -5.78 0.02
CA HIS A 103 20.13 -5.41 -0.67
C HIS A 103 20.33 -3.90 -0.91
N ARG A 104 21.07 -3.28 0.02
CA ARG A 104 21.96 -2.16 -0.33
C ARG A 104 22.82 -2.64 -1.50
N ARG A 105 22.53 -2.21 -2.74
CA ARG A 105 23.48 -2.36 -3.83
C ARG A 105 24.73 -1.60 -3.40
N VAL A 106 25.73 -2.37 -2.97
CA VAL A 106 27.07 -1.89 -2.73
C VAL A 106 27.72 -1.80 -4.11
N ARG A 107 28.04 -0.56 -4.47
CA ARG A 107 28.78 -0.07 -5.66
C ARG A 107 27.94 0.13 -6.91
#